data_AF-A0A1T4K8P2-F1
#
_entry.id   AF-A0A1T4K8P2-F1
#
_cell.length_a   1.000
_cell.length_b   1.000
_cell.length_c   1.000
_cell.angle_alpha   90.00
_cell.angle_beta   90.00
_cell.angle_gamma   90.00
#
_symmetry.space_group_name_H-M   'P 1'
#
loop_
_entity.id
_entity.type
_entity.pdbx_description
1 polymer ?
#
loop_
_entity_poly.entity_id
_entity_poly.type
_entity_poly.pdbx_seq_one_letter_code
_entity_poly.pdbx_strand_id
1 'polypeptide(L)'
;MIEPKMISNELTQSSTQPPILNEAKSIEKILGFIFWALGIFLVDNFFNGKFSSLSIFFILLLGTLVFYLIKTKKNIVLECKIGIAYLACFSLSFTIFNNEFVHFMGLCFMIAALIIGYAYVERPWDKTKDINCMEFVDSIFVTPFTCFGGLFKVLTTFTKNKKKNKTTQSIIIGLCIAGPLMVVILSLLVQADYLFMKSVSNFMTEILEMFNDVQLDRIFVDIVFGSLTASFMYGVVKGNEKEEIKKVFSKNEKRITMESLTMIISFVPLLIVYLIFFVAQITYYTNGIIGQLPLGYTYAEYARSGFFELIRIAVINLIIIMIMNSLSKNNDNKTVKYLTLGFSIVSIIMGVLSMSKMLLYISAYGLTTLRIVTMWFMILLLVFFVFIITHVLNIRFKTLKNCLFAFLILFTLLTFMNVDGVVGWYNTSHDSSEKN
;
A
#
# COMPACT_ATOMS: atom_id res chain seq x y z
N MET A 1 -51.29 -39.57 -45.41
CA MET A 1 -50.29 -38.48 -45.44
C MET A 1 -50.61 -37.54 -44.29
N ILE A 2 -49.79 -37.61 -43.25
CA ILE A 2 -49.90 -36.83 -42.01
C ILE A 2 -48.80 -35.76 -42.12
N GLU A 3 -49.15 -34.48 -42.00
CA GLU A 3 -48.17 -33.42 -41.70
C GLU A 3 -48.71 -32.51 -40.58
N PRO A 4 -47.98 -32.36 -39.46
CA PRO A 4 -48.38 -31.55 -38.32
C PRO A 4 -47.79 -30.13 -38.41
N LYS A 5 -48.64 -29.11 -38.31
CA LYS A 5 -48.25 -27.72 -38.02
C LYS A 5 -48.70 -27.34 -36.62
N MET A 6 -47.94 -27.76 -35.63
CA MET A 6 -47.92 -27.25 -34.26
C MET A 6 -46.46 -27.34 -33.79
N ILE A 7 -46.03 -26.43 -32.92
CA ILE A 7 -44.68 -26.32 -32.33
C ILE A 7 -43.73 -25.37 -33.09
N SER A 8 -43.95 -24.06 -32.98
CA SER A 8 -42.83 -23.10 -33.09
C SER A 8 -43.04 -21.75 -32.39
N ASN A 9 -44.00 -21.61 -31.45
CA ASN A 9 -44.30 -20.29 -30.86
C ASN A 9 -44.35 -20.20 -29.32
N GLU A 10 -43.77 -21.15 -28.58
CA GLU A 10 -43.76 -21.09 -27.10
C GLU A 10 -42.37 -21.14 -26.42
N LEU A 11 -41.26 -21.02 -27.15
CA LEU A 11 -39.91 -21.20 -26.59
C LEU A 11 -39.10 -19.92 -26.32
N THR A 12 -39.71 -18.73 -26.28
CA THR A 12 -38.94 -17.47 -26.07
C THR A 12 -39.51 -16.55 -24.99
N GLN A 13 -40.00 -17.07 -23.85
CA GLN A 13 -40.29 -16.23 -22.69
C GLN A 13 -40.28 -16.98 -21.34
N SER A 14 -39.15 -17.60 -20.97
CA SER A 14 -38.81 -17.85 -19.56
C SER A 14 -37.32 -18.16 -19.39
N SER A 15 -36.46 -17.14 -19.54
CA SER A 15 -35.08 -17.24 -19.07
C SER A 15 -35.05 -17.11 -17.54
N THR A 16 -35.52 -18.12 -16.82
CA THR A 16 -35.20 -18.30 -15.41
C THR A 16 -33.70 -18.56 -15.31
N GLN A 17 -32.95 -17.59 -14.78
CA GLN A 17 -31.53 -17.80 -14.43
C GLN A 17 -31.42 -19.06 -13.54
N PRO A 18 -30.43 -19.93 -13.76
CA PRO A 18 -30.35 -21.21 -13.04
C PRO A 18 -30.27 -20.97 -11.52
N PRO A 19 -30.89 -21.83 -10.69
CA PRO A 19 -31.00 -21.64 -9.23
C PRO A 19 -29.64 -21.45 -8.52
N ILE A 20 -28.58 -22.05 -9.07
CA ILE A 20 -27.18 -21.92 -8.61
C ILE A 20 -26.69 -20.46 -8.67
N LEU A 21 -27.14 -19.68 -9.66
CA LEU A 21 -26.75 -18.28 -9.83
C LEU A 21 -27.46 -17.35 -8.82
N ASN A 22 -28.68 -17.71 -8.38
CA ASN A 22 -29.43 -16.96 -7.37
C ASN A 22 -28.92 -17.23 -5.95
N GLU A 23 -28.50 -18.47 -5.66
CA GLU A 23 -27.83 -18.80 -4.40
C GLU A 23 -26.47 -18.10 -4.29
N ALA A 24 -25.66 -18.10 -5.36
CA ALA A 24 -24.38 -17.38 -5.41
C ALA A 24 -24.56 -15.88 -5.11
N LYS A 25 -25.50 -15.21 -5.79
CA LYS A 25 -25.82 -13.79 -5.55
C LYS A 25 -26.30 -13.50 -4.12
N SER A 26 -26.92 -14.47 -3.44
CA SER A 26 -27.40 -14.31 -2.06
C SER A 26 -26.25 -14.48 -1.06
N ILE A 27 -25.35 -15.43 -1.30
CA ILE A 27 -24.12 -15.63 -0.51
C ILE A 27 -23.20 -14.40 -0.62
N GLU A 28 -23.07 -13.83 -1.81
CA GLU A 28 -22.28 -12.62 -2.06
C GLU A 28 -22.78 -11.40 -1.25
N LYS A 29 -24.10 -11.25 -1.09
CA LYS A 29 -24.69 -10.17 -0.29
C LYS A 29 -24.40 -10.35 1.20
N ILE A 30 -24.56 -11.57 1.72
CA ILE A 30 -24.30 -11.89 3.13
C ILE A 30 -22.81 -11.68 3.43
N LEU A 31 -21.93 -12.13 2.55
CA LEU A 31 -20.49 -11.86 2.66
C LEU A 31 -20.21 -10.35 2.62
N GLY A 32 -20.75 -9.61 1.66
CA GLY A 32 -20.57 -8.15 1.61
C GLY A 32 -20.92 -7.43 2.92
N PHE A 33 -21.99 -7.85 3.60
CA PHE A 33 -22.37 -7.31 4.91
C PHE A 33 -21.39 -7.70 6.02
N ILE A 34 -20.96 -8.97 6.08
CA ILE A 34 -19.95 -9.45 7.04
C ILE A 34 -18.65 -8.65 6.89
N PHE A 35 -18.20 -8.39 5.66
CA PHE A 35 -16.98 -7.62 5.41
C PHE A 35 -17.09 -6.14 5.78
N TRP A 36 -18.26 -5.54 5.56
CA TRP A 36 -18.51 -4.17 6.00
C TRP A 36 -18.50 -4.06 7.53
N ALA A 37 -19.15 -5.00 8.23
CA ALA A 37 -19.12 -5.07 9.69
C ALA A 37 -17.71 -5.32 10.23
N LEU A 38 -16.93 -6.20 9.58
CA LEU A 38 -15.52 -6.41 9.90
C LEU A 38 -14.70 -5.13 9.66
N GLY A 39 -14.98 -4.36 8.60
CA GLY A 39 -14.31 -3.08 8.32
C GLY A 39 -14.50 -2.05 9.43
N ILE A 40 -15.72 -1.89 9.92
CA ILE A 40 -16.03 -1.04 11.08
C ILE A 40 -15.30 -1.55 12.33
N PHE A 41 -15.29 -2.87 12.55
CA PHE A 41 -14.56 -3.47 13.66
C PHE A 41 -13.05 -3.17 13.61
N LEU A 42 -12.42 -3.19 12.43
CA LEU A 42 -11.00 -2.86 12.28
C LEU A 42 -10.70 -1.42 12.69
N VAL A 43 -11.48 -0.47 12.20
CA VAL A 43 -11.26 0.95 12.47
C VAL A 43 -11.58 1.26 13.94
N ASP A 44 -12.66 0.71 14.49
CA ASP A 44 -13.02 0.91 15.88
C ASP A 44 -11.86 0.49 16.82
N ASN A 45 -11.32 -0.70 16.60
CA ASN A 45 -10.26 -1.24 17.44
C ASN A 45 -8.89 -0.61 17.20
N PHE A 46 -8.58 -0.20 15.97
CA PHE A 46 -7.31 0.47 15.65
C PHE A 46 -7.22 1.82 16.35
N PHE A 47 -8.25 2.66 16.26
CA PHE A 47 -8.27 3.97 16.93
C PHE A 47 -8.37 3.87 18.46
N ASN A 48 -8.97 2.79 18.97
CA ASN A 48 -9.02 2.52 20.42
C ASN A 48 -7.72 1.90 20.98
N GLY A 49 -6.67 1.75 20.17
CA GLY A 49 -5.40 1.15 20.59
C GLY A 49 -5.48 -0.34 20.92
N LYS A 50 -6.56 -1.03 20.53
CA LYS A 50 -6.80 -2.45 20.81
C LYS A 50 -6.19 -3.34 19.73
N PHE A 51 -4.89 -3.24 19.53
CA PHE A 51 -4.20 -3.93 18.44
C PHE A 51 -4.33 -5.46 18.46
N SER A 52 -4.48 -6.08 19.64
CA SER A 52 -4.69 -7.53 19.77
C SER A 52 -5.95 -8.05 19.06
N SER A 53 -6.96 -7.20 18.89
CA SER A 53 -8.18 -7.54 18.15
C SER A 53 -7.97 -7.60 16.63
N LEU A 54 -6.89 -7.00 16.10
CA LEU A 54 -6.57 -7.02 14.67
C LEU A 54 -6.24 -8.45 14.21
N SER A 55 -5.60 -9.26 15.05
CA SER A 55 -5.38 -10.68 14.77
C SER A 55 -6.70 -11.41 14.52
N ILE A 56 -7.68 -11.18 15.39
CA ILE A 56 -9.01 -11.80 15.29
C ILE A 56 -9.70 -11.36 13.99
N PHE A 57 -9.64 -10.07 13.68
CA PHE A 57 -10.17 -9.53 12.43
C PHE A 57 -9.56 -10.22 11.20
N PHE A 58 -8.23 -10.31 11.11
CA PHE A 58 -7.56 -10.89 9.94
C PHE A 58 -7.80 -12.39 9.83
N ILE A 59 -7.88 -13.12 10.94
CA ILE A 59 -8.24 -14.55 10.95
C ILE A 59 -9.68 -14.75 10.44
N LEU A 60 -10.64 -13.94 10.90
CA LEU A 60 -12.02 -14.00 10.42
C LEU A 60 -12.13 -13.63 8.94
N LEU A 61 -11.39 -12.62 8.50
CA LEU A 61 -11.34 -12.19 7.10
C LEU A 61 -10.75 -13.28 6.19
N LEU A 62 -9.65 -13.91 6.59
CA LEU A 62 -9.06 -15.02 5.84
C LEU A 62 -9.97 -16.26 5.87
N GLY A 63 -10.61 -16.54 7.01
CA GLY A 63 -11.57 -17.64 7.15
C GLY A 63 -12.78 -17.49 6.24
N THR A 64 -13.35 -16.29 6.14
CA THR A 64 -14.47 -16.00 5.22
C THR A 64 -14.05 -16.09 3.75
N LEU A 65 -12.83 -15.65 3.40
CA LEU A 65 -12.25 -15.85 2.06
C LEU A 65 -12.10 -17.33 1.70
N VAL A 66 -11.53 -18.13 2.61
CA VAL A 66 -11.36 -19.58 2.41
C VAL A 66 -12.73 -20.27 2.27
N PHE A 67 -13.69 -19.90 3.11
CA PHE A 67 -15.07 -20.43 3.03
C PHE A 67 -15.71 -20.12 1.66
N TYR A 68 -15.55 -18.90 1.16
CA TYR A 68 -16.03 -18.51 -0.17
C TYR A 68 -15.36 -19.33 -1.29
N LEU A 69 -14.03 -19.54 -1.23
CA LEU A 69 -13.30 -20.32 -2.22
C LEU A 69 -13.72 -21.81 -2.23
N ILE A 70 -13.97 -22.39 -1.05
CA ILE A 70 -14.47 -23.77 -0.91
C ILE A 70 -15.89 -23.88 -1.49
N LYS A 71 -16.79 -22.95 -1.14
CA LYS A 71 -18.19 -22.95 -1.62
C LYS A 71 -18.28 -22.77 -3.13
N THR A 72 -17.40 -21.96 -3.72
CA THR A 72 -17.35 -21.73 -5.17
C THR A 72 -16.60 -22.82 -5.95
N LYS A 73 -16.13 -23.89 -5.27
CA LYS A 73 -15.38 -25.01 -5.86
C LYS A 73 -14.21 -24.57 -6.76
N LYS A 74 -13.56 -23.44 -6.42
CA LYS A 74 -12.40 -22.95 -7.19
C LYS A 74 -11.17 -23.78 -6.82
N ASN A 75 -10.43 -24.23 -7.83
CA ASN A 75 -9.14 -24.90 -7.62
C ASN A 75 -8.11 -23.88 -7.11
N ILE A 76 -7.77 -23.97 -5.83
CA ILE A 76 -6.76 -23.11 -5.20
C ILE A 76 -5.37 -23.72 -5.44
N VAL A 77 -4.48 -22.96 -6.09
CA VAL A 77 -3.08 -23.32 -6.29
C VAL A 77 -2.36 -23.42 -4.94
N LEU A 78 -1.40 -24.34 -4.81
CA LEU A 78 -0.64 -24.57 -3.57
C LEU A 78 0.00 -23.28 -3.02
N GLU A 79 0.53 -22.42 -3.88
CA GLU A 79 1.14 -21.13 -3.53
C GLU A 79 0.15 -20.20 -2.80
N CYS A 80 -1.11 -20.16 -3.23
CA CYS A 80 -2.15 -19.37 -2.56
C CYS A 80 -2.48 -19.95 -1.18
N LYS A 81 -2.46 -21.29 -1.03
CA LYS A 81 -2.67 -21.94 0.28
C LYS A 81 -1.55 -21.58 1.25
N ILE A 82 -0.29 -21.63 0.78
CA ILE A 82 0.88 -21.24 1.56
C ILE A 82 0.79 -19.76 1.95
N GLY A 83 0.41 -18.89 1.00
CA GLY A 83 0.23 -17.46 1.26
C GLY A 83 -0.85 -17.17 2.32
N ILE A 84 -2.02 -17.83 2.21
CA ILE A 84 -3.09 -17.70 3.20
C ILE A 84 -2.64 -18.19 4.59
N ALA A 85 -1.95 -19.33 4.66
CA ALA A 85 -1.42 -19.86 5.91
C ALA A 85 -0.37 -18.93 6.53
N TYR A 86 0.51 -18.35 5.71
CA TYR A 86 1.49 -17.36 6.15
C TYR A 86 0.81 -16.09 6.68
N LEU A 87 -0.19 -15.55 5.99
CA LEU A 87 -0.92 -14.35 6.45
C LEU A 87 -1.70 -14.62 7.75
N ALA A 88 -2.27 -15.81 7.90
CA ALA A 88 -2.91 -16.22 9.15
C ALA A 88 -1.89 -16.27 10.30
N CYS A 89 -0.72 -16.86 10.08
CA CYS A 89 0.36 -16.88 11.08
C CYS A 89 0.88 -15.46 11.38
N PHE A 90 1.13 -14.66 10.35
CA PHE A 90 1.58 -13.27 10.48
C PHE A 90 0.58 -12.43 11.28
N SER A 91 -0.72 -12.67 11.13
CA SER A 91 -1.74 -11.94 11.89
C SER A 91 -1.60 -12.12 13.40
N LEU A 92 -0.96 -13.20 13.90
CA LEU A 92 -0.69 -13.37 15.33
C LEU A 92 0.36 -12.38 15.85
N SER A 93 1.16 -11.75 14.99
CA SER A 93 2.12 -10.74 15.44
C SER A 93 1.46 -9.58 16.19
N PHE A 94 0.21 -9.21 15.85
CA PHE A 94 -0.53 -8.13 16.52
C PHE A 94 -0.92 -8.43 17.98
N THR A 95 -0.86 -9.69 18.42
CA THR A 95 -1.15 -10.05 19.82
C THR A 95 0.10 -10.27 20.65
N ILE A 96 1.25 -10.55 20.04
CA ILE A 96 2.45 -11.00 20.76
C ILE A 96 3.19 -9.82 21.42
N PHE A 97 3.44 -8.73 20.69
CA PHE A 97 4.19 -7.59 21.20
C PHE A 97 3.39 -6.30 21.04
N ASN A 98 3.46 -5.38 21.99
CA ASN A 98 2.64 -4.17 21.98
C ASN A 98 3.45 -2.94 21.53
N ASN A 99 3.87 -2.93 20.27
CA ASN A 99 4.54 -1.77 19.68
C ASN A 99 3.65 -1.12 18.62
N GLU A 100 3.15 0.09 18.90
CA GLU A 100 2.19 0.79 18.03
C GLU A 100 2.72 1.02 16.63
N PHE A 101 4.00 1.39 16.50
CA PHE A 101 4.61 1.70 15.22
C PHE A 101 4.79 0.44 14.36
N VAL A 102 5.25 -0.66 14.96
CA VAL A 102 5.38 -1.96 14.27
C VAL A 102 4.00 -2.50 13.88
N HIS A 103 2.98 -2.33 14.73
CA HIS A 103 1.60 -2.67 14.39
C HIS A 103 1.05 -1.86 13.23
N PHE A 104 1.28 -0.55 13.18
CA PHE A 104 0.88 0.26 12.04
C PHE A 104 1.50 -0.26 10.74
N MET A 105 2.81 -0.54 10.73
CA MET A 105 3.48 -1.12 9.56
C MET A 105 2.92 -2.52 9.21
N GLY A 106 2.66 -3.35 10.22
CA GLY A 106 2.07 -4.68 10.05
C GLY A 106 0.68 -4.63 9.41
N LEU A 107 -0.14 -3.63 9.78
CA LEU A 107 -1.46 -3.39 9.20
C LEU A 107 -1.33 -3.02 7.72
N CYS A 108 -0.45 -2.07 7.39
CA CYS A 108 -0.18 -1.69 5.99
C CYS A 108 0.27 -2.89 5.16
N PHE A 109 1.15 -3.73 5.71
CA PHE A 109 1.62 -4.94 5.06
C PHE A 109 0.48 -5.95 4.82
N MET A 110 -0.35 -6.23 5.82
CA MET A 110 -1.45 -7.17 5.69
C MET A 110 -2.44 -6.73 4.61
N ILE A 111 -2.78 -5.44 4.56
CA ILE A 111 -3.64 -4.90 3.51
C ILE A 111 -2.98 -5.07 2.13
N ALA A 112 -1.71 -4.68 1.98
CA ALA A 112 -0.99 -4.82 0.71
C ALA A 112 -0.87 -6.28 0.26
N ALA A 113 -0.59 -7.20 1.19
CA ALA A 113 -0.46 -8.62 0.87
C ALA A 113 -1.80 -9.25 0.47
N LEU A 114 -2.92 -8.84 1.07
CA LEU A 114 -4.26 -9.22 0.63
C LEU A 114 -4.53 -8.72 -0.80
N ILE A 115 -4.23 -7.44 -1.09
CA ILE A 115 -4.37 -6.84 -2.44
C ILE A 115 -3.57 -7.63 -3.48
N ILE A 116 -2.30 -7.92 -3.20
CA ILE A 116 -1.43 -8.67 -4.11
C ILE A 116 -1.92 -10.11 -4.27
N GLY A 117 -2.32 -10.76 -3.17
CA GLY A 117 -2.87 -12.12 -3.21
C GLY A 117 -4.11 -12.22 -4.09
N TYR A 118 -4.99 -11.22 -4.04
CA TYR A 118 -6.13 -11.12 -4.93
C TYR A 118 -5.72 -10.90 -6.39
N ALA A 119 -4.82 -9.95 -6.65
CA ALA A 119 -4.31 -9.70 -8.00
C ALA A 119 -3.69 -10.97 -8.61
N TYR A 120 -3.00 -11.78 -7.81
CA TYR A 120 -2.45 -13.06 -8.22
C TYR A 120 -3.51 -14.12 -8.51
N VAL A 121 -4.60 -14.17 -7.74
CA VAL A 121 -5.71 -15.11 -8.01
C VAL A 121 -6.47 -14.73 -9.29
N GLU A 122 -6.63 -13.42 -9.57
CA GLU A 122 -7.25 -12.96 -10.82
C GLU A 122 -6.34 -13.10 -12.03
N ARG A 123 -5.06 -12.80 -11.85
CA ARG A 123 -4.02 -12.78 -12.88
C ARG A 123 -2.80 -13.52 -12.34
N PRO A 124 -2.79 -14.86 -12.41
CA PRO A 124 -1.63 -15.62 -11.95
C PRO A 124 -0.42 -15.18 -12.77
N TRP A 125 0.61 -14.72 -12.07
CA TRP A 125 1.84 -14.30 -12.73
C TRP A 125 2.47 -15.49 -13.46
N ASP A 126 2.97 -15.23 -14.67
CA ASP A 126 3.61 -16.24 -15.49
C ASP A 126 4.87 -16.76 -14.78
N LYS A 127 4.87 -18.05 -14.41
CA LYS A 127 5.96 -18.67 -13.66
C LYS A 127 7.29 -18.65 -14.41
N THR A 128 7.25 -18.53 -15.74
CA THR A 128 8.43 -18.55 -16.59
C THR A 128 9.14 -17.21 -16.68
N LYS A 129 8.45 -16.11 -16.38
CA LYS A 129 8.98 -14.74 -16.45
C LYS A 129 9.22 -14.20 -15.04
N ASP A 130 10.14 -13.24 -14.93
CA ASP A 130 10.19 -12.43 -13.71
C ASP A 130 8.97 -11.51 -13.69
N ILE A 131 8.50 -11.18 -12.49
CA ILE A 131 7.34 -10.31 -12.33
C ILE A 131 7.76 -8.92 -12.81
N ASN A 132 7.00 -8.35 -13.73
CA ASN A 132 7.32 -7.01 -14.22
C ASN A 132 7.05 -5.99 -13.11
N CYS A 133 8.00 -5.07 -12.88
CA CYS A 133 7.88 -4.06 -11.83
C CYS A 133 6.60 -3.22 -11.99
N MET A 134 6.23 -2.89 -13.23
CA MET A 134 5.01 -2.12 -13.50
C MET A 134 3.74 -2.93 -13.21
N GLU A 135 3.72 -4.23 -13.53
CA GLU A 135 2.57 -5.09 -13.19
C GLU A 135 2.40 -5.22 -11.66
N PHE A 136 3.51 -5.25 -10.92
CA PHE A 136 3.49 -5.21 -9.46
C PHE A 136 2.97 -3.87 -8.91
N VAL A 137 3.45 -2.74 -9.45
CA VAL A 137 2.95 -1.40 -9.08
C VAL A 137 1.46 -1.25 -9.40
N ASP A 138 1.02 -1.70 -10.58
CA ASP A 138 -0.39 -1.69 -10.97
C ASP A 138 -1.24 -2.56 -10.03
N SER A 139 -0.71 -3.71 -9.59
CA SER A 139 -1.40 -4.58 -8.63
C SER A 139 -1.67 -3.88 -7.29
N ILE A 140 -0.72 -3.09 -6.80
CA ILE A 140 -0.84 -2.38 -5.52
C ILE A 140 -1.66 -1.10 -5.65
N PHE A 141 -1.42 -0.30 -6.69
CA PHE A 141 -1.94 1.07 -6.78
C PHE A 141 -3.13 1.25 -7.72
N VAL A 142 -3.35 0.37 -8.69
CA VAL A 142 -4.44 0.53 -9.68
C VAL A 142 -5.60 -0.40 -9.37
N THR A 143 -5.30 -1.63 -8.97
CA THR A 143 -6.31 -2.67 -8.71
C THR A 143 -7.29 -2.29 -7.58
N PRO A 144 -6.86 -1.72 -6.44
CA PRO A 144 -7.79 -1.30 -5.39
C PRO A 144 -8.76 -0.19 -5.85
N PHE A 145 -8.26 0.78 -6.61
CA PHE A 145 -9.05 1.93 -7.05
C PHE A 145 -10.00 1.61 -8.21
N THR A 146 -9.60 0.72 -9.12
CA THR A 146 -10.49 0.22 -10.17
C THR A 146 -11.66 -0.59 -9.58
N CYS A 147 -11.42 -1.34 -8.51
CA CYS A 147 -12.48 -2.01 -7.75
C CYS A 147 -13.40 -0.99 -7.03
N PHE A 148 -12.82 0.10 -6.51
CA PHE A 148 -13.56 1.16 -5.80
C PHE A 148 -14.58 1.85 -6.71
N GLY A 149 -14.20 2.14 -7.97
CA GLY A 149 -15.13 2.62 -8.99
C GLY A 149 -16.27 1.62 -9.29
N GLY A 150 -16.01 0.32 -9.12
CA GLY A 150 -17.01 -0.75 -9.21
C GLY A 150 -18.08 -0.67 -8.11
N LEU A 151 -17.71 -0.32 -6.87
CA LEU A 151 -18.66 -0.12 -5.78
C LEU A 151 -19.62 1.03 -6.04
N PHE A 152 -19.12 2.17 -6.54
CA PHE A 152 -19.99 3.28 -6.95
C PHE A 152 -20.94 2.88 -8.06
N LYS A 153 -20.52 2.01 -8.98
CA LYS A 153 -21.40 1.43 -10.01
C LYS A 153 -22.50 0.55 -9.41
N VAL A 154 -22.24 -0.18 -8.33
CA VAL A 154 -23.24 -1.00 -7.62
C VAL A 154 -24.19 -0.13 -6.80
N LEU A 155 -23.69 0.84 -6.04
CA LEU A 155 -24.49 1.83 -5.30
C LEU A 155 -25.42 2.61 -6.25
N THR A 156 -24.93 2.95 -7.45
CA THR A 156 -25.75 3.57 -8.50
C THR A 156 -26.73 2.60 -9.17
N THR A 157 -26.46 1.29 -9.14
CA THR A 157 -27.41 0.27 -9.60
C THR A 157 -28.56 0.07 -8.60
N PHE A 158 -28.31 0.20 -7.30
CA PHE A 158 -29.35 0.26 -6.27
C PHE A 158 -30.28 1.47 -6.42
N THR A 159 -29.78 2.58 -6.96
CA THR A 159 -30.60 3.77 -7.29
C THR A 159 -31.26 3.72 -8.67
N LYS A 160 -30.88 2.78 -9.54
CA LYS A 160 -31.48 2.63 -10.88
C LYS A 160 -32.90 2.04 -10.88
N ASN A 161 -33.35 1.44 -9.78
CA ASN A 161 -34.70 0.85 -9.66
C ASN A 161 -35.76 1.73 -9.00
N LYS A 162 -35.49 3.03 -8.77
CA LYS A 162 -36.56 4.00 -8.53
C LYS A 162 -36.57 4.98 -9.70
N LYS A 163 -37.75 5.19 -10.31
CA LYS A 163 -38.01 6.27 -11.29
C LYS A 163 -37.21 7.50 -10.84
N LYS A 164 -36.29 8.00 -11.68
CA LYS A 164 -35.55 9.25 -11.43
C LYS A 164 -36.57 10.32 -11.03
N ASN A 165 -36.66 10.60 -9.73
CA ASN A 165 -37.65 11.53 -9.22
C ASN A 165 -37.07 12.92 -9.54
N LYS A 166 -37.63 13.61 -10.53
CA LYS A 166 -37.19 14.95 -10.96
C LYS A 166 -37.12 15.93 -9.77
N THR A 167 -37.91 15.68 -8.73
CA THR A 167 -37.89 16.37 -7.44
C THR A 167 -36.55 16.26 -6.71
N THR A 168 -35.94 15.07 -6.57
CA THR A 168 -34.67 14.90 -5.85
C THR A 168 -33.51 15.58 -6.58
N GLN A 169 -33.50 15.55 -7.91
CA GLN A 169 -32.50 16.26 -8.71
C GLN A 169 -32.67 17.78 -8.61
N SER A 170 -33.92 18.26 -8.57
CA SER A 170 -34.22 19.69 -8.38
C SER A 170 -33.84 20.16 -6.96
N ILE A 171 -34.03 19.31 -5.94
CA ILE A 171 -33.60 19.58 -4.56
C ILE A 171 -32.06 19.69 -4.49
N ILE A 172 -31.31 18.77 -5.12
CA ILE A 172 -29.84 18.80 -5.10
C ILE A 172 -29.31 20.03 -5.85
N ILE A 173 -29.84 20.32 -7.04
CA ILE A 173 -29.44 21.51 -7.81
C ILE A 173 -29.80 22.79 -7.03
N GLY A 174 -30.98 22.84 -6.42
CA GLY A 174 -31.41 23.94 -5.56
C GLY A 174 -30.48 24.14 -4.35
N LEU A 175 -30.08 23.05 -3.69
CA LEU A 175 -29.15 23.10 -2.55
C LEU A 175 -27.75 23.56 -2.98
N CYS A 176 -27.26 23.09 -4.13
CA CYS A 176 -25.96 23.49 -4.68
C CYS A 176 -25.90 24.97 -5.10
N ILE A 177 -27.02 25.56 -5.50
CA ILE A 177 -27.10 26.99 -5.82
C ILE A 177 -27.32 27.82 -4.54
N ALA A 178 -28.22 27.37 -3.66
CA ALA A 178 -28.56 28.09 -2.43
C ALA A 178 -27.43 28.11 -1.40
N GLY A 179 -26.64 27.02 -1.28
CA GLY A 179 -25.56 26.92 -0.30
C GLY A 179 -24.49 28.01 -0.44
N PRO A 180 -23.83 28.16 -1.61
CA PRO A 180 -22.84 29.21 -1.82
C PRO A 180 -23.41 30.62 -1.65
N LEU A 181 -24.62 30.85 -2.16
CA LEU A 181 -25.32 32.12 -2.04
C LEU A 181 -25.60 32.48 -0.58
N MET A 182 -26.06 31.49 0.20
CA MET A 182 -26.34 31.63 1.63
C MET A 182 -25.07 31.97 2.42
N VAL A 183 -23.92 31.35 2.12
CA VAL A 183 -22.63 31.68 2.76
C VAL A 183 -22.22 33.13 2.48
N VAL A 184 -22.34 33.59 1.23
CA VAL A 184 -22.00 34.97 0.86
C VAL A 184 -22.92 35.96 1.58
N ILE A 185 -24.23 35.70 1.59
CA ILE A 185 -25.22 36.56 2.25
C ILE A 185 -25.00 36.57 3.77
N LEU A 186 -24.86 35.40 4.41
CA LEU A 186 -24.57 35.33 5.85
C LEU A 186 -23.27 36.05 6.22
N SER A 187 -22.22 35.93 5.40
CA SER A 187 -20.96 36.64 5.64
C SER A 187 -21.14 38.16 5.61
N LEU A 188 -21.93 38.68 4.67
CA LEU A 188 -22.26 40.11 4.58
C LEU A 188 -23.11 40.58 5.78
N LEU A 189 -24.13 39.79 6.18
CA LEU A 189 -24.98 40.15 7.33
C LEU A 189 -24.20 40.12 8.66
N VAL A 190 -23.29 39.15 8.84
CA VAL A 190 -22.43 39.07 10.02
C VAL A 190 -21.49 40.28 10.10
N GLN A 191 -21.03 40.81 8.97
CA GLN A 191 -20.20 42.02 8.94
C GLN A 191 -21.01 43.31 9.17
N ALA A 192 -22.29 43.32 8.79
CA ALA A 192 -23.14 44.50 8.84
C ALA A 192 -23.69 44.82 10.25
N ASP A 193 -23.89 43.82 11.10
CA ASP A 193 -24.50 44.00 12.43
C ASP A 193 -23.85 43.11 13.51
N TYR A 194 -23.38 43.75 14.58
CA TYR A 194 -22.79 43.10 15.74
C TYR A 194 -23.74 42.17 16.50
N LEU A 195 -25.03 42.52 16.62
CA LEU A 195 -26.01 41.65 17.29
C LEU A 195 -26.24 40.37 16.49
N PHE A 196 -26.31 40.49 15.16
CA PHE A 196 -26.44 39.34 14.26
C PHE A 196 -25.18 38.46 14.29
N MET A 197 -23.98 39.06 14.30
CA MET A 197 -22.72 38.33 14.49
C MET A 197 -22.75 37.46 15.76
N LYS A 198 -23.20 38.03 16.88
CA LYS A 198 -23.27 37.32 18.17
C LYS A 198 -24.27 36.17 18.16
N SER A 199 -25.43 36.34 17.52
CA SER A 199 -26.42 35.25 17.37
C SER A 199 -25.91 34.12 16.48
N VAL A 200 -25.26 34.46 15.36
CA VAL A 200 -24.67 33.46 14.44
C VAL A 200 -23.50 32.73 15.10
N SER A 201 -22.64 33.44 15.85
CA SER A 201 -21.52 32.80 16.53
C SER A 201 -21.98 31.78 17.56
N ASN A 202 -22.98 32.12 18.38
CA ASN A 202 -23.52 31.24 19.41
C ASN A 202 -24.17 29.99 18.80
N PHE A 203 -24.98 30.16 17.76
CA PHE A 203 -25.58 29.04 17.03
C PHE A 203 -24.52 28.13 16.38
N MET A 204 -23.46 28.72 15.81
CA MET A 204 -22.34 27.95 15.27
C MET A 204 -21.57 27.19 16.36
N THR A 205 -21.44 27.76 17.57
CA THR A 205 -20.77 27.08 18.68
C THR A 205 -21.60 25.89 19.18
N GLU A 206 -22.91 26.03 19.33
CA GLU A 206 -23.81 24.92 19.71
C GLU A 206 -23.80 23.79 18.65
N ILE A 207 -23.80 24.13 17.37
CA ILE A 207 -23.66 23.14 16.29
C ILE A 207 -22.30 22.44 16.38
N LEU A 208 -21.21 23.19 16.52
CA LEU A 208 -19.86 22.62 16.63
C LEU A 208 -19.72 21.70 17.84
N GLU A 209 -20.34 22.05 18.97
CA GLU A 209 -20.37 21.19 20.16
C GLU A 209 -21.16 19.90 19.93
N MET A 210 -22.29 19.94 19.20
CA MET A 210 -23.01 18.73 18.80
C MET A 210 -22.20 17.78 17.90
N PHE A 211 -21.27 18.32 17.09
CA PHE A 211 -20.41 17.53 16.21
C PHE A 211 -19.06 17.15 16.86
N ASN A 212 -18.67 17.74 17.99
CA ASN A 212 -17.44 17.38 18.69
C ASN A 212 -17.49 16.00 19.37
N ASP A 213 -18.67 15.55 19.79
CA ASP A 213 -18.87 14.20 20.34
C ASP A 213 -18.87 13.11 19.25
N VAL A 214 -19.14 13.51 18.00
CA VAL A 214 -19.07 12.63 16.84
C VAL A 214 -17.67 12.76 16.26
N GLN A 215 -16.82 11.76 16.47
CA GLN A 215 -15.51 11.65 15.80
C GLN A 215 -15.70 11.54 14.27
N LEU A 216 -15.92 12.67 13.60
CA LEU A 216 -16.15 12.77 12.16
C LEU A 216 -14.93 12.27 11.37
N ASP A 217 -13.74 12.45 11.93
CA ASP A 217 -12.48 11.86 11.47
C ASP A 217 -12.57 10.33 11.45
N ARG A 218 -13.09 9.71 12.51
CA ARG A 218 -13.29 8.27 12.59
C ARG A 218 -14.33 7.78 11.59
N ILE A 219 -15.48 8.44 11.47
CA ILE A 219 -16.54 8.06 10.53
C ILE A 219 -16.06 8.17 9.08
N PHE A 220 -15.27 9.20 8.76
CA PHE A 220 -14.67 9.34 7.44
C PHE A 220 -13.70 8.19 7.15
N VAL A 221 -12.87 7.84 8.12
CA VAL A 221 -11.92 6.72 8.01
C VAL A 221 -12.67 5.38 7.92
N ASP A 222 -13.75 5.18 8.68
CA ASP A 222 -14.66 4.02 8.61
C ASP A 222 -15.25 3.85 7.21
N ILE A 223 -15.75 4.94 6.62
CA ILE A 223 -16.34 4.91 5.29
C ILE A 223 -15.27 4.59 4.25
N VAL A 224 -14.07 5.20 4.34
CA VAL A 224 -12.99 4.99 3.38
C VAL A 224 -12.40 3.58 3.49
N PHE A 225 -12.05 3.11 4.69
CA PHE A 225 -11.45 1.79 4.88
C PHE A 225 -12.47 0.67 4.77
N GLY A 226 -13.68 0.86 5.29
CA GLY A 226 -14.79 -0.09 5.13
C GLY A 226 -15.24 -0.25 3.67
N SER A 227 -15.16 0.82 2.87
CA SER A 227 -15.40 0.72 1.43
C SER A 227 -14.21 0.11 0.68
N LEU A 228 -12.96 0.30 1.13
CA LEU A 228 -11.79 -0.40 0.57
C LEU A 228 -11.87 -1.92 0.80
N THR A 229 -12.25 -2.37 1.99
CA THR A 229 -12.42 -3.81 2.29
C THR A 229 -13.62 -4.41 1.55
N ALA A 230 -14.73 -3.69 1.42
CA ALA A 230 -15.88 -4.12 0.63
C ALA A 230 -15.56 -4.17 -0.88
N SER A 231 -14.74 -3.24 -1.36
CA SER A 231 -14.29 -3.15 -2.76
C SER A 231 -13.42 -4.36 -3.13
N PHE A 232 -12.52 -4.73 -2.22
CA PHE A 232 -11.68 -5.91 -2.34
C PHE A 232 -12.52 -7.19 -2.54
N MET A 233 -13.59 -7.37 -1.77
CA MET A 233 -14.49 -8.52 -1.92
C MET A 233 -15.33 -8.48 -3.19
N TYR A 234 -15.83 -7.30 -3.58
CA TYR A 234 -16.54 -7.16 -4.84
C TYR A 234 -15.66 -7.59 -6.03
N GLY A 235 -14.36 -7.29 -5.95
CA GLY A 235 -13.36 -7.81 -6.87
C GLY A 235 -13.29 -9.34 -6.87
N VAL A 236 -13.06 -9.96 -5.71
CA VAL A 236 -12.98 -11.44 -5.53
C VAL A 236 -14.22 -12.17 -6.05
N VAL A 237 -15.39 -11.56 -5.83
CA VAL A 237 -16.69 -12.09 -6.25
C VAL A 237 -16.87 -11.96 -7.76
N LYS A 238 -16.56 -10.79 -8.33
CA LYS A 238 -16.90 -10.44 -9.71
C LYS A 238 -15.77 -10.69 -10.73
N GLY A 239 -14.63 -11.20 -10.29
CA GLY A 239 -13.55 -11.70 -11.17
C GLY A 239 -13.99 -12.77 -12.17
N ASN A 240 -15.20 -13.33 -12.03
CA ASN A 240 -15.78 -14.31 -12.96
C ASN A 240 -16.53 -13.71 -14.17
N GLU A 241 -16.87 -12.41 -14.22
CA GLU A 241 -17.76 -11.87 -15.26
C GLU A 241 -17.06 -11.12 -16.43
N LYS A 242 -15.73 -11.14 -16.56
CA LYS A 242 -15.05 -10.11 -17.37
C LYS A 242 -14.07 -10.64 -18.42
N GLU A 243 -14.64 -11.19 -19.48
CA GLU A 243 -14.08 -11.03 -20.83
C GLU A 243 -14.09 -9.56 -21.28
N GLU A 244 -14.92 -8.70 -20.68
CA GLU A 244 -15.02 -7.29 -21.06
C GLU A 244 -13.89 -6.39 -20.49
N ILE A 245 -13.33 -6.68 -19.31
CA ILE A 245 -12.16 -5.92 -18.80
C ILE A 245 -10.90 -6.25 -19.60
N LYS A 246 -10.76 -7.50 -20.07
CA LYS A 246 -9.68 -7.86 -21.00
C LYS A 246 -9.70 -6.97 -22.24
N LYS A 247 -10.86 -6.57 -22.76
CA LYS A 247 -10.96 -5.67 -23.93
C LYS A 247 -10.63 -4.20 -23.65
N VAL A 248 -10.77 -3.74 -22.41
CA VAL A 248 -10.42 -2.35 -22.02
C VAL A 248 -8.91 -2.18 -21.86
N PHE A 249 -8.20 -3.19 -21.33
CA PHE A 249 -6.75 -3.13 -21.12
C PHE A 249 -5.92 -3.81 -22.23
N SER A 250 -6.52 -4.67 -23.06
CA SER A 250 -5.86 -5.25 -24.24
C SER A 250 -5.70 -4.25 -25.39
N LYS A 251 -6.28 -3.04 -25.29
CA LYS A 251 -6.26 -2.07 -26.38
C LYS A 251 -5.13 -1.06 -26.15
N ASN A 252 -3.97 -1.34 -26.76
CA ASN A 252 -2.87 -0.41 -27.02
C ASN A 252 -2.16 0.19 -25.79
N GLU A 253 -1.33 -0.59 -25.11
CA GLU A 253 -0.15 0.00 -24.49
C GLU A 253 1.02 -0.08 -25.48
N LYS A 254 1.15 0.96 -26.31
CA LYS A 254 2.46 1.29 -26.88
C LYS A 254 3.36 1.60 -25.68
N ARG A 255 4.13 0.60 -25.22
CA ARG A 255 5.13 0.81 -24.18
C ARG A 255 6.04 1.93 -24.65
N ILE A 256 6.11 3.00 -23.86
CA ILE A 256 7.09 4.07 -24.08
C ILE A 256 8.44 3.39 -23.90
N THR A 257 9.14 3.19 -25.01
CA THR A 257 10.48 2.62 -25.00
C THR A 257 11.44 3.74 -25.34
N MET A 258 12.44 3.93 -24.49
CA MET A 258 13.49 4.91 -24.73
C MET A 258 14.68 4.25 -25.43
N GLU A 259 15.31 5.01 -26.31
CA GLU A 259 16.55 4.59 -26.94
C GLU A 259 17.72 4.66 -25.96
N SER A 260 18.67 3.73 -26.09
CA SER A 260 19.87 3.62 -25.26
C SER A 260 20.61 4.95 -25.07
N LEU A 261 20.70 5.76 -26.13
CA LEU A 261 21.41 7.03 -26.12
C LEU A 261 20.72 8.07 -25.23
N THR A 262 19.39 8.16 -25.27
CA THR A 262 18.59 9.04 -24.42
C THR A 262 18.78 8.70 -22.94
N MET A 263 18.85 7.41 -22.62
CA MET A 263 19.11 6.94 -21.24
C MET A 263 20.50 7.35 -20.75
N ILE A 264 21.54 7.23 -21.59
CA ILE A 264 22.90 7.67 -21.24
C ILE A 264 22.91 9.16 -20.94
N ILE A 265 22.39 9.97 -21.85
CA ILE A 265 22.40 11.44 -21.73
C ILE A 265 21.63 11.90 -20.49
N SER A 266 20.53 11.21 -20.14
CA SER A 266 19.70 11.58 -19.00
C SER A 266 20.31 11.17 -17.65
N PHE A 267 20.93 10.00 -17.56
CA PHE A 267 21.30 9.39 -16.27
C PHE A 267 22.79 9.40 -15.93
N VAL A 268 23.70 9.51 -16.91
CA VAL A 268 25.15 9.63 -16.62
C VAL A 268 25.49 10.90 -15.84
N PRO A 269 24.92 12.09 -16.13
CA PRO A 269 25.21 13.28 -15.33
C PRO A 269 24.90 13.12 -13.84
N LEU A 270 23.85 12.36 -13.49
CA LEU A 270 23.51 12.04 -12.11
C LEU A 270 24.62 11.24 -11.42
N LEU A 271 25.17 10.23 -12.10
CA LEU A 271 26.30 9.45 -11.57
C LEU A 271 27.55 10.32 -11.37
N ILE A 272 27.82 11.27 -12.27
CA ILE A 272 28.94 12.21 -12.14
C ILE A 272 28.74 13.09 -10.91
N VAL A 273 27.53 13.64 -10.70
CA VAL A 273 27.20 14.45 -9.52
C VAL A 273 27.38 13.64 -8.24
N TYR A 274 26.97 12.36 -8.22
CA TYR A 274 27.17 11.49 -7.07
C TYR A 274 28.64 11.22 -6.78
N LEU A 275 29.47 11.03 -7.81
CA LEU A 275 30.92 10.88 -7.66
C LEU A 275 31.55 12.16 -7.07
N ILE A 276 31.18 13.34 -7.59
CA ILE A 276 31.66 14.63 -7.06
C ILE A 276 31.25 14.78 -5.60
N PHE A 277 30.00 14.48 -5.26
CA PHE A 277 29.51 14.52 -3.89
C PHE A 277 30.29 13.56 -2.97
N PHE A 278 30.54 12.33 -3.43
CA PHE A 278 31.30 11.34 -2.65
C PHE A 278 32.75 11.79 -2.42
N VAL A 279 33.42 12.32 -3.44
CA VAL A 279 34.78 12.86 -3.34
C VAL A 279 34.83 14.03 -2.36
N ALA A 280 33.89 14.97 -2.45
CA ALA A 280 33.82 16.12 -1.55
C ALA A 280 33.58 15.71 -0.08
N GLN A 281 32.88 14.60 0.14
CA GLN A 281 32.51 14.13 1.46
C GLN A 281 33.44 13.03 2.00
N ILE A 282 34.49 12.64 1.27
CA ILE A 282 35.30 11.48 1.64
C ILE A 282 35.96 11.67 3.01
N THR A 283 36.48 12.86 3.30
CA THR A 283 37.07 13.19 4.61
C THR A 283 36.02 13.19 5.72
N TYR A 284 34.84 13.74 5.45
CA TYR A 284 33.73 13.79 6.40
C TYR A 284 33.22 12.39 6.77
N TYR A 285 33.15 11.48 5.80
CA TYR A 285 32.72 10.10 6.00
C TYR A 285 33.80 9.23 6.63
N THR A 286 35.06 9.40 6.26
CA THR A 286 36.20 8.69 6.90
C THR A 286 36.27 9.00 8.39
N ASN A 287 36.02 10.25 8.80
CA ASN A 287 35.94 10.63 10.21
C ASN A 287 34.81 9.88 10.95
N GLY A 288 33.64 9.73 10.31
CA GLY A 288 32.52 8.95 10.86
C GLY A 288 32.81 7.45 11.01
N ILE A 289 33.51 6.85 10.03
CA ILE A 289 33.90 5.43 10.06
C ILE A 289 34.93 5.16 11.17
N ILE A 290 35.86 6.09 11.38
CA ILE A 290 36.90 6.00 12.43
C ILE A 290 36.32 6.34 13.82
N GLY A 291 35.08 6.83 13.90
CA GLY A 291 34.43 7.21 15.16
C GLY A 291 34.95 8.54 15.73
N GLN A 292 35.67 9.32 14.94
CA GLN A 292 36.17 10.64 15.33
C GLN A 292 35.17 11.72 14.93
N LEU A 293 34.68 12.45 15.93
CA LEU A 293 33.78 13.55 15.72
C LEU A 293 34.53 14.73 15.08
N PRO A 294 34.10 15.28 13.93
CA PRO A 294 34.71 16.48 13.39
C PRO A 294 34.52 17.65 14.36
N LEU A 295 35.55 18.48 14.51
CA LEU A 295 35.58 19.61 15.45
C LEU A 295 34.36 20.53 15.25
N GLY A 296 33.61 20.78 16.32
CA GLY A 296 32.47 21.69 16.33
C GLY A 296 31.09 21.08 16.07
N TYR A 297 30.99 19.76 15.84
CA TYR A 297 29.71 19.06 15.75
C TYR A 297 29.38 18.34 17.05
N THR A 298 28.10 18.25 17.41
CA THR A 298 27.61 17.26 18.38
C THR A 298 27.36 15.91 17.69
N TYR A 299 27.37 14.80 18.45
CA TYR A 299 27.04 13.47 17.92
C TYR A 299 25.66 13.43 17.25
N ALA A 300 24.66 14.13 17.80
CA ALA A 300 23.32 14.21 17.20
C ALA A 300 23.30 15.01 15.89
N GLU A 301 24.00 16.13 15.83
CA GLU A 301 24.08 16.96 14.61
C GLU A 301 24.81 16.23 13.49
N TYR A 302 25.93 15.59 13.80
CA TYR A 302 26.69 14.79 12.82
C TYR A 302 25.87 13.62 12.28
N ALA A 303 25.13 12.92 13.14
CA ALA A 303 24.31 11.77 12.78
C ALA A 303 23.06 12.15 11.98
N ARG A 304 22.36 13.24 12.33
CA ARG A 304 21.14 13.65 11.64
C ARG A 304 21.42 14.38 10.33
N SER A 305 22.52 15.12 10.25
CA SER A 305 22.88 15.86 9.03
C SER A 305 23.25 14.92 7.89
N GLY A 306 22.55 15.03 6.76
CA GLY A 306 22.81 14.26 5.55
C GLY A 306 22.32 12.80 5.59
N PHE A 307 21.91 12.27 6.75
CA PHE A 307 21.46 10.88 6.86
C PHE A 307 20.17 10.61 6.08
N PHE A 308 19.16 11.45 6.30
CA PHE A 308 17.88 11.31 5.60
C PHE A 308 18.01 11.61 4.11
N GLU A 309 18.92 12.50 3.72
CA GLU A 309 19.26 12.80 2.34
C GLU A 309 19.84 11.56 1.65
N LEU A 310 20.80 10.87 2.28
CA LEU A 310 21.42 9.66 1.73
C LEU A 310 20.41 8.52 1.54
N ILE A 311 19.51 8.32 2.51
CA ILE A 311 18.43 7.33 2.40
C ILE A 311 17.48 7.70 1.26
N ARG A 312 17.07 8.98 1.16
CA ARG A 312 16.21 9.45 0.07
C ARG A 312 16.87 9.24 -1.29
N ILE A 313 18.17 9.52 -1.42
CA ILE A 313 18.94 9.28 -2.64
C ILE A 313 18.98 7.78 -2.99
N ALA A 314 19.19 6.90 -2.01
CA ALA A 314 19.15 5.45 -2.25
C ALA A 314 17.77 5.00 -2.77
N VAL A 315 16.68 5.48 -2.17
CA VAL A 315 15.31 5.16 -2.65
C VAL A 315 15.08 5.70 -4.06
N ILE A 316 15.50 6.94 -4.35
CA ILE A 316 15.41 7.54 -5.69
C ILE A 316 16.19 6.70 -6.71
N ASN A 317 17.40 6.25 -6.37
CA ASN A 317 18.20 5.40 -7.25
C ASN A 317 17.53 4.06 -7.54
N LEU A 318 16.86 3.46 -6.55
CA LEU A 318 16.05 2.26 -6.75
C LEU A 318 14.93 2.52 -7.76
N ILE A 319 14.19 3.64 -7.62
CA ILE A 319 13.12 4.05 -8.54
C ILE A 319 13.67 4.28 -9.96
N ILE A 320 14.81 4.98 -10.08
CA ILE A 320 15.48 5.22 -11.36
C ILE A 320 15.82 3.89 -12.04
N ILE A 321 16.37 2.92 -11.30
CA ILE A 321 16.68 1.58 -11.83
C ILE A 321 15.40 0.88 -12.31
N MET A 322 14.30 0.94 -11.55
CA MET A 322 13.01 0.35 -11.95
C MET A 322 12.48 0.98 -13.24
N ILE A 323 12.49 2.32 -13.33
CA ILE A 323 12.04 3.05 -14.52
C ILE A 323 12.94 2.70 -15.71
N MET A 324 14.25 2.70 -15.53
CA MET A 324 15.21 2.41 -16.60
C MET A 324 15.04 0.99 -17.15
N ASN A 325 14.85 0.00 -16.27
CA ASN A 325 14.58 -1.37 -16.69
C ASN A 325 13.21 -1.51 -17.37
N SER A 326 12.20 -0.72 -16.95
CA SER A 326 10.88 -0.74 -17.59
C SER A 326 10.84 -0.04 -18.96
N LEU A 327 11.62 1.01 -19.16
CA LEU A 327 11.66 1.79 -20.41
C LEU A 327 12.62 1.23 -21.46
N SER A 328 13.51 0.30 -21.09
CA SER A 328 14.48 -0.27 -22.02
C SER A 328 13.79 -1.12 -23.09
N LYS A 329 14.04 -0.79 -24.37
CA LYS A 329 13.51 -1.52 -25.53
C LYS A 329 14.05 -2.96 -25.63
N ASN A 330 15.27 -3.18 -25.14
CA ASN A 330 15.92 -4.49 -25.09
C ASN A 330 16.44 -4.74 -23.66
N ASN A 331 15.98 -5.83 -23.03
CA ASN A 331 16.44 -6.23 -21.70
C ASN A 331 17.95 -6.51 -21.65
N ASP A 332 18.59 -6.77 -22.79
CA ASP A 332 20.00 -7.17 -22.89
C ASP A 332 20.96 -6.03 -23.30
N ASN A 333 20.51 -4.79 -23.23
CA ASN A 333 21.33 -3.65 -23.59
C ASN A 333 22.47 -3.45 -22.58
N LYS A 334 23.73 -3.58 -23.03
CA LYS A 334 24.94 -3.42 -22.21
C LYS A 334 24.95 -2.07 -21.46
N THR A 335 24.47 -1.01 -22.10
CA THR A 335 24.38 0.33 -21.51
C THR A 335 23.53 0.36 -20.24
N VAL A 336 22.32 -0.21 -20.30
CA VAL A 336 21.40 -0.25 -19.15
C VAL A 336 21.99 -1.09 -18.02
N LYS A 337 22.72 -2.16 -18.35
CA LYS A 337 23.45 -2.97 -17.37
C LYS A 337 24.52 -2.16 -16.64
N TYR A 338 25.37 -1.43 -17.36
CA TYR A 338 26.42 -0.60 -16.74
C TYR A 338 25.86 0.52 -15.88
N LEU A 339 24.81 1.22 -16.36
CA LEU A 339 24.13 2.25 -15.57
C LEU A 339 23.51 1.66 -14.30
N THR A 340 22.78 0.53 -14.42
CA THR A 340 22.18 -0.16 -13.27
C THR A 340 23.24 -0.54 -12.23
N LEU A 341 24.37 -1.07 -12.69
CA LEU A 341 25.49 -1.45 -11.83
C LEU A 341 26.09 -0.23 -11.13
N GLY A 342 26.31 0.87 -11.86
CA GLY A 342 26.80 2.13 -11.31
C GLY A 342 25.89 2.70 -10.21
N PHE A 343 24.58 2.83 -10.49
CA PHE A 343 23.62 3.31 -9.48
C PHE A 343 23.51 2.37 -8.27
N SER A 344 23.59 1.05 -8.48
CA SER A 344 23.52 0.08 -7.39
C SER A 344 24.74 0.16 -6.47
N ILE A 345 25.95 0.26 -7.05
CA ILE A 345 27.21 0.38 -6.28
C ILE A 345 27.21 1.69 -5.48
N VAL A 346 26.89 2.81 -6.12
CA VAL A 346 26.82 4.11 -5.44
C VAL A 346 25.80 4.05 -4.30
N SER A 347 24.64 3.43 -4.51
CA SER A 347 23.61 3.33 -3.47
C SER A 347 24.02 2.44 -2.30
N ILE A 348 24.76 1.35 -2.56
CA ILE A 348 25.35 0.52 -1.50
C ILE A 348 26.33 1.33 -0.66
N ILE A 349 27.22 2.09 -1.32
CA ILE A 349 28.18 2.95 -0.62
C ILE A 349 27.45 3.98 0.25
N MET A 350 26.46 4.69 -0.30
CA MET A 350 25.64 5.64 0.47
C MET A 350 24.90 4.98 1.64
N GLY A 351 24.38 3.77 1.43
CA GLY A 351 23.70 2.98 2.45
C GLY A 351 24.61 2.59 3.61
N VAL A 352 25.82 2.11 3.31
CA VAL A 352 26.83 1.75 4.32
C VAL A 352 27.28 2.98 5.10
N LEU A 353 27.51 4.11 4.44
CA LEU A 353 27.85 5.37 5.10
C LEU A 353 26.74 5.87 6.03
N SER A 354 25.49 5.76 5.59
CA SER A 354 24.32 6.11 6.43
C SER A 354 24.21 5.19 7.64
N MET A 355 24.46 3.90 7.46
CA MET A 355 24.44 2.90 8.52
C MET A 355 25.53 3.17 9.56
N SER A 356 26.75 3.55 9.13
CA SER A 356 27.83 3.98 10.04
C SER A 356 27.42 5.18 10.90
N LYS A 357 26.78 6.21 10.32
CA LYS A 357 26.24 7.34 11.09
C LYS A 357 25.18 6.92 12.10
N MET A 358 24.27 6.03 11.72
CA MET A 358 23.23 5.54 12.62
C MET A 358 23.83 4.73 13.78
N LEU A 359 24.86 3.92 13.52
CA LEU A 359 25.56 3.17 14.58
C LEU A 359 26.25 4.12 15.57
N LEU A 360 26.90 5.18 15.07
CA LEU A 360 27.51 6.21 15.92
C LEU A 360 26.45 7.01 16.72
N TYR A 361 25.24 7.16 16.17
CA TYR A 361 24.11 7.75 16.89
C TYR A 361 23.56 6.83 17.98
N ILE A 362 23.51 5.52 17.72
CA ILE A 362 23.09 4.51 18.70
C ILE A 362 24.11 4.42 19.84
N SER A 363 25.42 4.46 19.53
CA SER A 363 26.45 4.40 20.56
C SER A 363 26.42 5.61 21.50
N ALA A 364 26.04 6.79 21.01
CA ALA A 364 26.04 8.02 21.81
C ALA A 364 24.73 8.27 22.59
N TYR A 365 23.58 7.76 22.11
CA TYR A 365 22.26 8.08 22.66
C TYR A 365 21.37 6.85 22.92
N GLY A 366 21.96 5.65 22.92
CA GLY A 366 21.26 4.38 23.11
C GLY A 366 20.43 3.93 21.92
N LEU A 367 19.67 2.86 22.09
CA LEU A 367 18.77 2.30 21.09
C LEU A 367 17.35 2.82 21.29
N THR A 368 16.62 2.99 20.18
CA THR A 368 15.19 3.32 20.17
C THR A 368 14.50 2.52 19.08
N THR A 369 13.17 2.36 19.17
CA THR A 369 12.34 1.68 18.18
C THR A 369 12.55 2.25 16.78
N LEU A 370 12.61 3.59 16.64
CA LEU A 370 12.83 4.26 15.35
C LEU A 370 14.22 3.93 14.77
N ARG A 371 15.27 3.87 15.59
CA ARG A 371 16.64 3.51 15.14
C ARG A 371 16.68 2.06 14.64
N ILE A 372 16.01 1.13 15.32
CA ILE A 372 15.89 -0.28 14.88
C ILE A 372 15.18 -0.39 13.54
N VAL A 373 13.99 0.23 13.40
CA VAL A 373 13.24 0.16 12.12
C VAL A 373 14.02 0.81 10.99
N THR A 374 14.74 1.89 11.26
CA THR A 374 15.58 2.54 10.26
C THR A 374 16.75 1.66 9.84
N MET A 375 17.41 0.97 10.77
CA MET A 375 18.47 -0.01 10.47
C MET A 375 17.94 -1.19 9.66
N TRP A 376 16.78 -1.72 10.04
CA TRP A 376 16.08 -2.76 9.29
C TRP A 376 15.81 -2.32 7.83
N PHE A 377 15.31 -1.09 7.64
CA PHE A 377 15.03 -0.55 6.31
C PHE A 377 16.31 -0.36 5.48
N MET A 378 17.42 0.09 6.09
CA MET A 378 18.71 0.20 5.41
C MET A 378 19.25 -1.17 4.98
N ILE A 379 19.15 -2.19 5.84
CA ILE A 379 19.55 -3.57 5.50
C ILE A 379 18.71 -4.09 4.33
N LEU A 380 17.40 -3.86 4.35
CA LEU A 380 16.50 -4.24 3.26
C LEU A 380 16.92 -3.60 1.92
N LEU A 381 17.21 -2.29 1.92
CA LEU A 381 17.68 -1.59 0.71
C LEU A 381 19.01 -2.16 0.20
N LEU A 382 19.97 -2.43 1.09
CA LEU A 382 21.25 -3.04 0.71
C LEU A 382 21.04 -4.42 0.05
N VAL A 383 20.17 -5.25 0.62
CA VAL A 383 19.82 -6.56 0.05
C VAL A 383 19.21 -6.41 -1.34
N PHE A 384 18.33 -5.42 -1.54
CA PHE A 384 17.74 -5.16 -2.87
C PHE A 384 18.80 -4.79 -3.90
N PHE A 385 19.74 -3.88 -3.57
CA PHE A 385 20.82 -3.53 -4.48
C PHE A 385 21.75 -4.72 -4.79
N VAL A 386 22.05 -5.56 -3.80
CA VAL A 386 22.83 -6.79 -4.01
C VAL A 386 22.12 -7.75 -4.96
N PHE A 387 20.81 -7.92 -4.83
CA PHE A 387 20.02 -8.76 -5.74
C PHE A 387 19.95 -8.17 -7.15
N ILE A 388 19.83 -6.85 -7.29
CA ILE A 388 19.88 -6.17 -8.59
C ILE A 388 21.23 -6.39 -9.26
N ILE A 389 22.35 -6.24 -8.54
CA ILE A 389 23.70 -6.51 -9.07
C ILE A 389 23.82 -7.97 -9.51
N THR A 390 23.38 -8.91 -8.66
CA THR A 390 23.41 -10.36 -8.94
C THR A 390 22.66 -10.69 -10.24
N HIS A 391 21.51 -10.05 -10.46
CA HIS A 391 20.74 -10.20 -11.70
C HIS A 391 21.47 -9.60 -12.92
N VAL A 392 22.05 -8.41 -12.80
CA VAL A 392 22.81 -7.76 -13.88
C VAL A 392 24.02 -8.60 -14.30
N LEU A 393 24.64 -9.31 -13.35
CA LEU A 393 25.76 -10.24 -13.58
C LEU A 393 25.33 -11.58 -14.21
N ASN A 394 24.10 -11.65 -14.75
CA ASN A 394 23.59 -12.73 -15.58
C ASN A 394 23.44 -14.08 -14.86
N ILE A 395 23.31 -14.05 -13.54
CA ILE A 395 22.80 -15.19 -12.77
C ILE A 395 21.31 -15.25 -13.08
N ARG A 396 20.77 -16.44 -13.45
CA ARG A 396 19.33 -16.66 -13.70
C ARG A 396 18.51 -16.46 -12.42
N PHE A 397 18.41 -15.22 -11.99
CA PHE A 397 17.86 -14.79 -10.72
C PHE A 397 16.57 -14.02 -11.01
N LYS A 398 15.47 -14.39 -10.35
CA LYS A 398 14.20 -13.66 -10.47
C LYS A 398 14.22 -12.54 -9.45
N THR A 399 14.68 -11.36 -9.87
CA THR A 399 15.03 -10.24 -8.99
C THR A 399 13.85 -9.81 -8.16
N LEU A 400 12.69 -9.56 -8.77
CA LEU A 400 11.54 -9.03 -8.02
C LEU A 400 11.00 -10.09 -7.05
N LYS A 401 10.87 -11.34 -7.49
CA LYS A 401 10.44 -12.45 -6.62
C LYS A 401 11.35 -12.59 -5.39
N ASN A 402 12.66 -12.52 -5.59
CA ASN A 402 13.63 -12.70 -4.51
C ASN A 402 13.67 -11.47 -3.59
N CYS A 403 13.49 -10.25 -4.13
CA CYS A 403 13.31 -9.05 -3.32
C CYS A 403 12.05 -9.15 -2.44
N LEU A 404 10.91 -9.58 -3.00
CA LEU A 404 9.68 -9.80 -2.23
C LEU A 404 9.88 -10.86 -1.14
N PHE A 405 10.58 -11.94 -1.45
CA PHE A 405 10.87 -12.98 -0.46
C PHE A 405 11.78 -12.48 0.67
N ALA A 406 12.84 -11.73 0.35
CA ALA A 406 13.69 -11.10 1.35
C ALA A 406 12.93 -10.09 2.21
N PHE A 407 12.05 -9.27 1.60
CA PHE A 407 11.17 -8.38 2.33
C PHE A 407 10.25 -9.14 3.29
N LEU A 408 9.59 -10.21 2.82
CA LEU A 408 8.73 -11.04 3.67
C LEU A 408 9.48 -11.60 4.87
N ILE A 409 10.68 -12.15 4.66
CA ILE A 409 11.51 -12.69 5.75
C ILE A 409 11.90 -11.59 6.73
N LEU A 410 12.53 -10.52 6.25
CA LEU A 410 13.03 -9.45 7.09
C LEU A 410 11.90 -8.75 7.84
N PHE A 411 10.75 -8.53 7.19
CA PHE A 411 9.61 -7.89 7.82
C PHE A 411 8.97 -8.78 8.88
N THR A 412 8.83 -10.09 8.61
CA THR A 412 8.35 -11.06 9.60
C THR A 412 9.28 -11.09 10.81
N LEU A 413 10.60 -11.11 10.61
CA LEU A 413 11.56 -11.06 11.70
C LEU A 413 11.39 -9.79 12.53
N LEU A 414 11.18 -8.63 11.90
CA LEU A 414 10.94 -7.37 12.62
C LEU A 414 9.66 -7.43 13.46
N THR A 415 8.56 -7.95 12.91
CA THR A 415 7.26 -7.96 13.60
C THR A 415 7.19 -9.02 14.71
N PHE A 416 7.95 -10.10 14.60
CA PHE A 416 8.07 -11.13 15.63
C PHE A 416 9.24 -10.89 16.60
N MET A 417 9.99 -9.81 16.42
CA MET A 417 11.02 -9.39 17.38
C MET A 417 10.39 -8.53 18.47
N ASN A 418 10.73 -8.80 19.73
CA ASN A 418 10.36 -7.91 20.84
C ASN A 418 11.18 -6.62 20.78
N VAL A 419 10.78 -5.68 19.92
CA VAL A 419 11.55 -4.45 19.67
C VAL A 419 11.76 -3.67 20.98
N ASP A 420 10.73 -3.52 21.81
CA ASP A 420 10.81 -2.79 23.08
C ASP A 420 11.69 -3.52 24.10
N GLY A 421 11.64 -4.85 24.13
CA GLY A 421 12.53 -5.66 24.96
C GLY A 421 14.00 -5.55 24.54
N VAL A 422 14.29 -5.53 23.23
CA VAL A 422 15.64 -5.34 22.69
C VAL A 422 16.17 -3.94 23.04
N VAL A 423 15.32 -2.91 22.90
CA VAL A 423 15.65 -1.53 23.28
C VAL A 423 15.98 -1.45 24.77
N GLY A 424 15.11 -2.01 25.63
CA GLY A 424 15.31 -2.03 27.07
C GLY A 424 16.63 -2.71 27.47
N TRP A 425 16.86 -3.92 26.96
CA TRP A 425 18.06 -4.69 27.26
C TRP A 425 19.35 -3.99 26.82
N TYR A 426 19.36 -3.42 25.62
CA TYR A 426 20.54 -2.73 25.08
C TYR A 426 20.89 -1.50 25.94
N ASN A 427 19.90 -0.67 26.26
CA ASN A 427 20.09 0.56 27.02
C ASN A 427 20.55 0.28 28.45
N THR A 428 19.93 -0.68 29.15
CA THR A 428 20.35 -1.04 30.52
C THR A 428 21.75 -1.62 30.58
N SER A 429 22.16 -2.38 29.55
CA SER A 429 23.49 -2.96 29.48
C SER A 429 24.57 -1.89 29.22
N HIS A 430 24.29 -0.91 28.36
CA HIS A 430 25.24 0.19 28.09
C HIS A 430 25.39 1.15 29.28
N ASP A 431 24.31 1.48 29.98
CA ASP A 431 24.36 2.30 31.21
C ASP A 431 25.22 1.66 32.32
N SER A 432 25.28 0.32 32.36
CA SER A 432 26.11 -0.42 33.32
C SER A 432 27.60 -0.42 32.96
N SER A 433 27.94 -0.23 31.68
CA SER A 433 29.32 -0.19 31.19
C SER A 433 29.99 1.18 31.30
N GLU A 434 29.23 2.28 31.37
CA GLU A 434 29.80 3.62 31.63
C GLU A 434 30.06 3.89 33.12
N LYS A 435 29.56 3.03 34.02
CA LYS A 435 29.72 3.14 35.48
C LYS A 435 30.86 2.28 36.06
N ASN A 436 31.50 1.45 35.24
CA ASN A 436 32.70 0.68 35.58
C ASN A 436 33.88 1.20 34.78
#